data_AF-A0A841LAF9-F1
#
_entry.id   AF-A0A841LAF9-F1
#
_cell.length_a   1.000
_cell.length_b   1.000
_cell.length_c   1.000
_cell.angle_alpha   90.00
_cell.angle_beta   90.00
_cell.angle_gamma   90.00
#
_symmetry.space_group_name_H-M   'P 1'
#
loop_
_entity.id
_entity.type
_entity.pdbx_description
1 polymer ?
#
loop_
_entity_poly.entity_id
_entity_poly.type
_entity_poly.pdbx_seq_one_letter_code
_entity_poly.pdbx_strand_id
1 'polypeptide(L)'
;MFNRALIAIAFAAAAVSAPAFAADANTCKNTPAALRSAAATAQPEQATMAMRLIVVGERLCDAGGRAEAGKKFASAAKALGTDLAALNTNVAAQ
;
A
#
# COMPACT_ATOMS: atom_id res chain seq x y z
N MET A 1 -43.30 13.66 14.59
CA MET A 1 -42.22 14.65 14.82
C MET A 1 -40.94 13.88 15.15
N PHE A 2 -40.10 13.61 14.16
CA PHE A 2 -38.78 12.98 14.37
C PHE A 2 -37.71 13.91 13.83
N ASN A 3 -37.10 14.64 14.76
CA ASN A 3 -36.04 15.59 14.54
C ASN A 3 -34.73 14.92 14.99
N ARG A 4 -33.87 14.47 14.07
CA ARG A 4 -32.49 14.07 14.41
C ARG A 4 -31.52 14.51 13.31
N ALA A 5 -31.06 15.74 13.53
CA ALA A 5 -29.71 16.26 13.29
C ALA A 5 -28.88 15.66 12.15
N LEU A 6 -28.70 16.51 11.13
CA LEU A 6 -27.54 16.59 10.25
C LEU A 6 -26.22 16.41 11.03
N ILE A 7 -25.47 15.36 10.72
CA ILE A 7 -24.03 15.29 11.00
C ILE A 7 -23.33 15.29 9.63
N ALA A 8 -23.13 16.48 9.07
CA ALA A 8 -22.19 16.67 7.98
C ALA A 8 -20.79 16.68 8.61
N ILE A 9 -20.07 15.57 8.50
CA ILE A 9 -18.66 15.48 8.89
C ILE A 9 -17.88 16.39 7.94
N ALA A 10 -17.42 17.52 8.45
CA ALA A 10 -16.49 18.40 7.77
C ALA A 10 -15.16 17.65 7.59
N PHE A 11 -14.87 17.21 6.37
CA PHE A 11 -13.54 16.74 5.99
C PHE A 11 -12.58 17.93 5.94
N ALA A 12 -12.01 18.28 7.10
CA ALA A 12 -10.79 19.06 7.17
C ALA A 12 -9.61 18.14 6.85
N ALA A 13 -9.40 17.84 5.57
CA ALA A 13 -8.18 17.17 5.11
C ALA A 13 -7.16 18.24 4.73
N ALA A 14 -6.39 18.70 5.72
CA ALA A 14 -5.10 19.31 5.49
C ALA A 14 -4.17 18.23 4.94
N ALA A 15 -4.08 18.10 3.61
CA ALA A 15 -3.10 17.22 2.99
C ALA A 15 -1.80 17.98 2.81
N VAL A 16 -0.98 17.89 3.85
CA VAL A 16 0.45 18.22 3.85
C VAL A 16 1.09 17.53 2.64
N SER A 17 1.94 18.25 1.94
CA SER A 17 2.83 17.74 0.89
C SER A 17 3.75 16.67 1.47
N ALA A 18 3.37 15.40 1.34
CA ALA A 18 4.27 14.29 1.65
C ALA A 18 5.31 14.16 0.51
N PRO A 19 6.61 14.34 0.79
CA PRO A 19 7.63 14.37 -0.24
C PRO A 19 7.84 12.95 -0.79
N ALA A 20 8.14 12.88 -2.08
CA ALA A 20 8.49 11.69 -2.86
C ALA A 20 9.74 10.92 -2.35
N PHE A 21 10.23 11.20 -1.14
CA PHE A 21 11.40 10.59 -0.51
C PHE A 21 11.07 9.77 0.76
N ALA A 22 9.79 9.65 1.16
CA ALA A 22 9.39 8.71 2.23
C ALA A 22 9.34 7.23 1.79
N ALA A 23 9.86 6.93 0.58
CA ALA A 23 9.86 5.60 -0.02
C ALA A 23 11.03 4.70 0.44
N ASP A 24 11.99 5.17 1.25
CA ASP A 24 13.14 4.31 1.60
C ASP A 24 12.95 3.53 2.92
N ALA A 25 12.49 4.18 3.99
CA ALA A 25 12.37 3.53 5.29
C ALA A 25 11.09 2.69 5.45
N ASN A 26 9.99 3.10 4.80
CA ASN A 26 8.67 2.48 5.01
C ASN A 26 8.38 1.31 4.07
N THR A 27 9.11 1.22 2.96
CA THR A 27 8.90 0.20 1.91
C THR A 27 9.10 -1.21 2.41
N CYS A 28 10.09 -1.43 3.27
CA CYS A 28 10.34 -2.76 3.84
C CYS A 28 9.48 -3.06 5.08
N LYS A 29 8.84 -2.06 5.67
CA LYS A 29 8.16 -2.17 6.96
C LYS A 29 6.65 -2.33 6.83
N ASN A 30 6.01 -1.50 5.99
CA ASN A 30 4.55 -1.42 5.92
C ASN A 30 3.98 -1.89 4.59
N THR A 31 4.72 -1.70 3.48
CA THR A 31 4.26 -2.08 2.14
C THR A 31 3.95 -3.57 1.97
N PRO A 32 4.71 -4.54 2.55
CA PRO A 32 4.38 -5.95 2.42
C PRO A 32 3.00 -6.28 3.02
N ALA A 33 2.70 -5.73 4.20
CA ALA A 33 1.43 -5.94 4.88
C ALA A 33 0.26 -5.38 4.07
N ALA A 34 0.40 -4.16 3.55
CA ALA A 34 -0.63 -3.53 2.72
C ALA A 34 -0.89 -4.31 1.42
N LEU A 35 0.16 -4.81 0.76
CA LEU A 35 0.02 -5.65 -0.43
C LEU A 35 -0.65 -6.98 -0.12
N ARG A 36 -0.37 -7.59 1.04
CA ARG A 36 -1.07 -8.81 1.47
C ARG A 36 -2.56 -8.56 1.70
N SER A 37 -2.92 -7.44 2.33
CA SER A 37 -4.32 -7.06 2.50
C SER A 37 -5.03 -6.86 1.16
N ALA A 38 -4.38 -6.20 0.20
CA ALA A 38 -4.93 -6.04 -1.15
C ALA A 38 -5.04 -7.38 -1.91
N ALA A 39 -4.08 -8.29 -1.71
CA ALA A 39 -4.13 -9.62 -2.29
C ALA A 39 -5.26 -10.48 -1.70
N ALA A 40 -5.63 -10.28 -0.44
CA ALA A 40 -6.74 -11.00 0.20
C ALA A 40 -8.10 -10.71 -0.45
N THR A 41 -8.26 -9.56 -1.11
CA THR A 41 -9.48 -9.17 -1.83
C THR A 41 -9.39 -9.36 -3.34
N ALA A 42 -8.24 -9.81 -3.86
CA ALA A 42 -8.00 -9.96 -5.29
C ALA A 42 -8.43 -11.35 -5.81
N GLN A 43 -8.48 -11.48 -7.14
CA GLN A 43 -8.68 -12.79 -7.77
C GLN A 43 -7.53 -13.76 -7.40
N PRO A 44 -7.80 -15.07 -7.26
CA PRO A 44 -6.81 -16.02 -6.73
C PRO A 44 -5.51 -16.09 -7.56
N GLU A 45 -5.62 -15.92 -8.88
CA GLU A 45 -4.45 -15.90 -9.78
C GLU A 45 -3.57 -14.66 -9.56
N GLN A 46 -4.20 -13.48 -9.46
CA GLN A 46 -3.54 -12.20 -9.17
C GLN A 46 -2.91 -12.21 -7.78
N ALA A 47 -3.64 -12.71 -6.78
CA ALA A 47 -3.16 -12.85 -5.41
C ALA A 47 -1.93 -13.77 -5.34
N THR A 48 -1.93 -14.88 -6.08
CA THR A 48 -0.78 -15.80 -6.13
C THR A 48 0.46 -15.14 -6.73
N MET A 49 0.29 -14.40 -7.83
CA MET A 49 1.41 -13.67 -8.45
C MET A 49 1.95 -12.57 -7.53
N ALA A 50 1.06 -11.78 -6.93
CA ALA A 50 1.42 -10.73 -5.99
C ALA A 50 2.14 -11.29 -4.76
N MET A 51 1.64 -12.38 -4.17
CA MET A 51 2.26 -13.05 -3.01
C MET A 51 3.70 -13.47 -3.28
N ARG A 52 4.01 -14.03 -4.46
CA ARG A 52 5.39 -14.39 -4.81
C ARG A 52 6.29 -13.15 -4.86
N LEU A 53 5.80 -12.06 -5.45
CA LEU A 53 6.56 -10.81 -5.56
C LEU A 53 6.77 -10.14 -4.20
N ILE A 54 5.78 -10.20 -3.31
CA ILE A 54 5.88 -9.72 -1.92
C ILE A 54 6.98 -10.47 -1.18
N VAL A 55 6.99 -11.81 -1.23
CA VAL A 55 8.01 -12.63 -0.56
C VAL A 55 9.41 -12.30 -1.09
N VAL A 56 9.58 -12.16 -2.41
CA VAL A 56 10.88 -11.77 -2.98
C VAL A 56 11.30 -10.37 -2.52
N GLY A 57 10.36 -9.42 -2.49
CA GLY A 57 10.61 -8.07 -1.98
C GLY A 57 11.05 -8.06 -0.52
N GLU A 58 10.43 -8.87 0.33
CA GLU A 58 10.82 -9.02 1.74
C GLU A 58 12.23 -9.60 1.90
N ARG A 59 12.59 -10.61 1.10
CA ARG A 59 13.95 -11.16 1.11
C ARG A 59 14.99 -10.12 0.68
N LEU A 60 14.66 -9.28 -0.29
CA LEU A 60 15.52 -8.17 -0.71
C LEU A 60 15.65 -7.12 0.39
N CYS A 61 14.57 -6.84 1.12
CA CYS A 61 14.60 -5.97 2.29
C CYS A 61 15.50 -6.49 3.40
N ASP A 62 15.42 -7.80 3.73
CA ASP A 62 16.34 -8.47 4.68
C ASP A 62 17.80 -8.37 4.23
N ALA A 63 18.05 -8.41 2.91
CA ALA A 63 19.38 -8.27 2.32
C ALA A 63 19.85 -6.80 2.17
N GLY A 64 19.06 -5.81 2.58
CA GLY A 64 19.37 -4.38 2.44
C GLY A 64 19.11 -3.79 1.03
N GLY A 65 18.62 -4.59 0.08
CA GLY A 65 18.29 -4.18 -1.29
C GLY A 65 16.93 -3.47 -1.41
N ARG A 66 16.79 -2.31 -0.76
CA ARG A 66 15.51 -1.58 -0.67
C ARG A 66 14.97 -1.12 -2.02
N ALA A 67 15.86 -0.71 -2.94
CA ALA A 67 15.46 -0.26 -4.28
C ALA A 67 14.88 -1.40 -5.11
N GLU A 68 15.52 -2.57 -5.07
CA GLU A 68 15.07 -3.80 -5.72
C GLU A 68 13.78 -4.32 -5.08
N ALA A 69 13.67 -4.27 -3.75
CA ALA A 69 12.45 -4.61 -3.04
C ALA A 69 11.28 -3.73 -3.49
N GLY A 70 11.49 -2.41 -3.56
CA GLY A 70 10.49 -1.46 -4.08
C GLY A 70 10.00 -1.81 -5.48
N LYS A 71 10.90 -2.23 -6.39
CA LYS A 71 10.52 -2.70 -7.74
C LYS A 71 9.65 -3.97 -7.71
N LYS A 72 9.93 -4.89 -6.79
CA LYS A 72 9.12 -6.11 -6.60
C LYS A 72 7.75 -5.79 -6.03
N PHE A 73 7.68 -4.91 -5.03
CA PHE A 73 6.41 -4.44 -4.49
C PHE A 73 5.59 -3.65 -5.52
N ALA A 74 6.22 -2.86 -6.38
CA ALA A 74 5.53 -2.17 -7.47
C ALA A 74 4.96 -3.15 -8.49
N SER A 75 5.69 -4.22 -8.78
CA SER A 75 5.20 -5.29 -9.65
C SER A 75 4.05 -6.07 -9.00
N ALA A 76 4.10 -6.27 -7.67
CA ALA A 76 3.03 -6.90 -6.91
C ALA A 76 1.75 -6.04 -6.95
N ALA A 77 1.86 -4.73 -6.72
CA ALA A 77 0.74 -3.79 -6.85
C ALA A 77 0.11 -3.87 -8.25
N LYS A 78 0.93 -3.86 -9.30
CA LYS A 78 0.44 -3.99 -10.68
C LYS A 78 -0.28 -5.31 -10.94
N ALA A 79 0.22 -6.42 -10.40
CA ALA A 79 -0.44 -7.72 -10.51
C ALA A 79 -1.82 -7.72 -9.83
N LEU A 80 -2.01 -6.90 -8.81
CA LEU A 80 -3.29 -6.67 -8.13
C LEU A 80 -4.16 -5.61 -8.82
N GLY A 81 -3.75 -5.08 -9.97
CA GLY A 81 -4.49 -4.05 -10.71
C GLY A 81 -4.42 -2.65 -10.10
N THR A 82 -3.43 -2.38 -9.24
CA THR A 82 -3.23 -1.07 -8.61
C THR A 82 -1.80 -0.57 -8.78
N ASP A 83 -1.53 0.67 -8.36
CA ASP A 83 -0.19 1.24 -8.31
C ASP A 83 0.35 1.28 -6.88
N LEU A 84 1.66 1.12 -6.73
CA LEU A 84 2.30 1.13 -5.42
C LEU A 84 2.15 2.47 -4.71
N ALA A 85 2.21 3.58 -5.44
CA ALA A 85 2.00 4.91 -4.87
C ALA A 85 0.57 5.05 -4.33
N ALA A 86 -0.42 4.59 -5.10
CA ALA A 86 -1.83 4.59 -4.65
C ALA A 86 -2.02 3.73 -3.40
N LEU A 87 -1.37 2.56 -3.34
CA LEU A 87 -1.43 1.67 -2.19
C LEU A 87 -0.75 2.30 -0.96
N ASN A 88 0.38 2.98 -1.13
CA ASN A 88 1.07 3.68 -0.04
C ASN A 88 0.30 4.92 0.45
N THR A 89 -0.43 5.63 -0.41
CA THR A 89 -1.33 6.72 0.00
C THR A 89 -2.45 6.20 0.90
N ASN A 90 -2.99 5.00 0.60
CA ASN A 90 -3.98 4.36 1.47
C ASN A 90 -3.39 3.91 2.82
N VAL A 91 -2.12 3.51 2.87
CA VAL A 91 -1.43 3.19 4.13
C VAL A 91 -1.14 4.45 4.95
N ALA A 92 -0.77 5.56 4.31
CA ALA A 92 -0.51 6.83 5.00
C ALA A 92 -1.77 7.49 5.56
N ALA A 93 -2.95 7.10 5.07
CA ALA A 93 -4.25 7.56 5.54
C ALA A 93 -4.85 6.71 6.69
N GLN A 94 -4.19 5.61 7.07
CA GLN A 94 -4.58 4.69 8.15
C GLN A 94 -3.68 4.87 9.37
#